data_AF-A0A2V7U1Y5-F1
#
_entry.id   AF-A0A2V7U1Y5-F1
#
_cell.length_a   1.000
_cell.length_b   1.000
_cell.length_c   1.000
_cell.angle_alpha   90.00
_cell.angle_beta   90.00
_cell.angle_gamma   90.00
#
_symmetry.space_group_name_H-M   'P 1'
#
loop_
_entity.id
_entity.type
_entity.pdbx_description
1 polymer ?
#
loop_
_entity_poly.entity_id
_entity_poly.type
_entity_poly.pdbx_seq_one_letter_code
_entity_poly.pdbx_strand_id
1 'polypeptide(L)' 'PPRAAAVNIGRRPTFGGGVVTVEAHVLDYEGDLYGRILRLEFEERLREEKKFPDADALVAQIRRDIGEARRVLRAP' A
#
# COMPACT_ATOMS: atom_id res chain seq x y z
N PRO A 1 13.71 -2.00 14.20
CA PRO A 1 13.50 -0.77 13.39
C PRO A 1 12.13 -0.85 12.71
N PRO A 2 11.48 0.28 12.39
CA PRO A 2 10.29 0.25 11.53
C PRO A 2 10.63 -0.39 10.18
N ARG A 3 9.66 -1.09 9.60
CA ARG A 3 9.78 -1.65 8.25
C ARG A 3 9.07 -0.72 7.27
N ALA A 4 9.64 -0.58 6.08
CA ALA A 4 9.00 0.17 5.01
C ALA A 4 7.70 -0.53 4.58
N ALA A 5 6.67 0.26 4.30
CA ALA A 5 5.40 -0.24 3.79
C ALA A 5 4.80 0.73 2.77
N ALA A 6 4.18 0.19 1.72
CA ALA A 6 3.25 0.93 0.88
C ALA A 6 1.85 0.72 1.44
N VAL A 7 1.16 1.80 1.79
CA VAL A 7 -0.15 1.73 2.45
C VAL A 7 -1.23 2.33 1.55
N ASN A 8 -2.29 1.57 1.31
CA ASN A 8 -3.52 2.07 0.74
C ASN A 8 -4.50 2.39 1.87
N ILE A 9 -5.05 3.61 1.86
CA ILE A 9 -6.15 4.00 2.71
C ILE A 9 -7.30 4.42 1.81
N GLY A 10 -8.43 3.72 1.88
CA GLY A 10 -9.61 4.14 1.15
C GLY A 10 -10.64 3.06 0.90
N ARG A 11 -11.50 3.29 -0.09
CA ARG A 11 -12.74 2.50 -0.28
C ARG A 11 -12.63 1.42 -1.36
N ARG A 12 -11.45 1.19 -1.93
CA ARG A 12 -11.22 0.21 -3.01
C ARG A 12 -12.24 0.37 -4.14
N PRO A 13 -12.28 1.53 -4.83
CA PRO A 13 -13.30 1.84 -5.84
C PRO A 13 -13.31 0.84 -7.01
N THR A 14 -12.20 0.14 -7.26
CA THR A 14 -12.10 -0.92 -8.28
C THR A 14 -12.86 -2.20 -7.90
N PHE A 15 -13.13 -2.45 -6.61
CA PHE A 15 -13.78 -3.66 -6.09
C PHE A 15 -15.19 -3.40 -5.56
N GLY A 16 -15.91 -2.44 -6.14
CA GLY A 16 -17.32 -2.17 -5.83
C GLY A 16 -17.56 -1.09 -4.77
N GLY A 17 -16.52 -0.55 -4.14
CA GLY A 17 -16.66 0.49 -3.12
C GLY A 17 -17.24 -0.05 -1.80
N GLY A 18 -16.73 0.43 -0.66
CA GLY A 18 -17.18 -0.04 0.65
C GLY A 18 -16.74 0.84 1.81
N VAL A 19 -16.57 0.22 2.98
CA VAL A 19 -15.94 0.86 4.15
C VAL A 19 -14.50 1.26 3.83
N VAL A 20 -14.02 2.31 4.49
CA VAL A 20 -12.61 2.70 4.41
C VAL A 20 -11.77 1.58 5.03
N THR A 21 -10.83 1.04 4.26
CA THR A 21 -9.82 0.10 4.73
C THR A 21 -8.46 0.77 4.83
N VAL A 22 -7.59 0.19 5.66
CA VAL A 22 -6.17 0.52 5.74
C VAL A 22 -5.40 -0.76 5.46
N GLU A 23 -4.71 -0.81 4.32
CA GLU A 23 -4.04 -2.00 3.82
C GLU A 23 -2.57 -1.70 3.60
N ALA A 24 -1.70 -2.33 4.39
CA ALA A 24 -0.26 -2.14 4.33
C ALA A 24 0.43 -3.33 3.68
N HIS A 25 1.12 -3.09 2.57
CA HIS A 25 2.07 -4.02 2.00
C HIS A 25 3.45 -3.74 2.61
N VAL A 26 3.90 -4.60 3.53
CA VAL A 26 5.23 -4.48 4.15
C VAL A 26 6.29 -4.93 3.15
N LEU A 27 7.21 -4.03 2.80
CA LEU A 27 8.25 -4.30 1.81
C LEU A 27 9.23 -5.35 2.35
N ASP A 28 9.68 -6.24 1.47
CA ASP A 28 10.70 -7.28 1.73
C ASP A 28 10.37 -8.19 2.92
N TYR A 29 9.08 -8.33 3.24
CA TYR A 29 8.61 -9.20 4.29
C TYR A 29 7.82 -10.37 3.73
N GLU A 30 8.21 -11.56 4.16
CA GLU A 30 7.48 -12.80 3.91
C GLU A 30 7.03 -13.38 5.26
N GLY A 31 5.76 -13.76 5.34
CA GLY A 31 5.17 -14.35 6.53
C GLY A 31 3.77 -13.81 6.85
N ASP A 32 3.20 -14.32 7.94
CA ASP A 32 1.86 -13.99 8.39
C ASP A 32 1.88 -13.00 9.57
N LEU A 33 1.00 -12.00 9.50
CA LEU A 33 0.80 -10.96 10.52
C LEU A 33 -0.59 -11.03 11.17
N TYR A 34 -1.42 -12.05 10.87
CA TYR A 34 -2.71 -12.25 11.51
C TYR A 34 -2.56 -12.33 13.04
N GLY A 35 -3.50 -11.69 13.75
CA GLY A 35 -3.52 -11.62 15.21
C GLY A 35 -2.45 -10.70 15.83
N ARG A 36 -1.60 -10.07 15.03
CA ARG A 36 -0.58 -9.13 15.52
C ARG A 36 -1.11 -7.70 15.54
N ILE A 37 -0.76 -6.98 16.60
CA ILE A 37 -0.98 -5.53 16.66
C ILE A 37 0.18 -4.85 15.93
N LEU A 38 -0.14 -4.04 14.93
CA LEU A 38 0.82 -3.26 14.16
C LEU A 38 0.59 -1.77 14.40
N ARG A 39 1.67 -1.00 14.34
CA ARG A 39 1.63 0.47 14.30
C ARG A 39 2.05 0.92 12.91
N LEU A 40 1.30 1.85 12.34
CA LEU A 40 1.62 2.51 11.08
C LEU A 40 2.05 3.95 11.38
N GLU A 41 3.13 4.36 10.75
CA GLU A 41 3.65 5.74 10.75
C GLU A 41 3.67 6.18 9.29
N PHE A 42 2.95 7.26 8.98
CA PHE A 42 2.77 7.75 7.61
C PHE A 42 3.76 8.87 7.32
N GLU A 43 4.74 8.59 6.46
CA GLU A 43 5.80 9.54 6.09
C GLU A 43 5.38 10.46 4.94
N GLU A 44 4.88 9.88 3.84
CA GLU A 44 4.53 10.64 2.63
C GLU A 44 3.27 10.10 1.97
N ARG A 45 2.43 11.00 1.45
CA ARG A 45 1.28 10.64 0.61
C ARG A 45 1.71 10.61 -0.84
N LEU A 46 1.80 9.42 -1.43
CA LEU A 46 2.25 9.24 -2.81
C LEU A 46 1.23 9.71 -3.86
N ARG A 47 -0.07 9.44 -3.66
CA ARG A 47 -1.14 9.80 -4.61
C ARG A 47 -2.55 9.69 -4.00
N GLU A 48 -3.55 10.14 -4.76
CA GLU A 48 -4.97 9.88 -4.46
C GLU A 48 -5.38 8.44 -4.82
N GLU A 49 -6.50 7.96 -4.27
CA GLU A 49 -7.15 6.75 -4.76
C GLU A 49 -7.61 6.94 -6.22
N LYS A 50 -7.48 5.87 -7.01
CA LYS A 50 -7.80 5.89 -8.43
C LYS A 50 -8.53 4.60 -8.79
N LYS A 51 -9.62 4.72 -9.56
CA LYS A 51 -10.25 3.56 -10.20
C LYS A 51 -9.44 3.19 -11.45
N PHE A 52 -9.20 1.90 -11.63
CA PHE A 52 -8.49 1.39 -12.80
C PHE A 52 -9.46 0.69 -13.77
N PRO A 53 -9.16 0.71 -15.08
CA PRO A 53 -10.01 0.05 -16.07
C PRO A 53 -10.00 -1.47 -15.93
N ASP A 54 -8.88 -2.04 -15.47
CA ASP A 54 -8.67 -3.48 -15.33
C ASP A 54 -7.64 -3.78 -14.22
N ALA A 55 -7.44 -5.08 -13.96
CA ALA A 55 -6.51 -5.57 -12.95
C ALA A 55 -5.04 -5.31 -13.33
N ASP A 56 -4.68 -5.39 -14.60
CA ASP A 56 -3.30 -5.21 -15.06
C ASP A 56 -2.85 -3.76 -14.86
N ALA A 57 -3.72 -2.79 -15.15
CA ALA A 57 -3.49 -1.38 -14.90
C ALA A 57 -3.34 -1.08 -13.40
N LEU A 58 -4.13 -1.74 -12.54
CA LEU A 58 -4.00 -1.64 -11.09
C LEU A 58 -2.65 -2.21 -10.62
N VAL A 59 -2.28 -3.42 -11.05
CA VAL A 59 -0.99 -4.06 -10.70
C VAL A 59 0.18 -3.20 -11.16
N ALA A 60 0.11 -2.65 -12.37
CA ALA A 60 1.16 -1.76 -12.89
C ALA A 60 1.30 -0.49 -12.03
N GLN A 61 0.20 0.08 -11.53
CA GLN A 61 0.27 1.21 -10.60
C GLN A 61 0.85 0.79 -9.25
N ILE A 62 0.42 -0.33 -8.67
CA ILE A 62 0.94 -0.80 -7.39
C ILE A 62 2.47 -0.99 -7.46
N ARG A 63 2.99 -1.55 -8.56
CA ARG A 63 4.44 -1.68 -8.76
C ARG A 63 5.16 -0.33 -8.77
N ARG A 64 4.59 0.70 -9.39
CA ARG A 64 5.13 2.07 -9.36
C ARG A 64 5.08 2.66 -7.95
N ASP A 65 3.96 2.48 -7.25
CA ASP A 65 3.78 2.97 -5.88
C ASP A 65 4.80 2.33 -4.93
N ILE A 66 5.12 1.03 -5.08
CA ILE A 66 6.17 0.34 -4.32
C ILE A 66 7.55 0.92 -4.63
N GLY A 67 7.86 1.19 -5.91
CA GLY A 67 9.12 1.82 -6.30
C GLY A 67 9.30 3.21 -5.68
N GLU A 68 8.26 4.04 -5.70
CA GLU A 68 8.28 5.36 -5.06
C GLU A 68 8.37 5.25 -3.54
N ALA A 69 7.65 4.32 -2.90
CA ALA A 69 7.76 4.08 -1.47
C ALA A 69 9.20 3.72 -1.05
N ARG A 70 9.91 2.87 -1.82
CA ARG A 70 11.34 2.58 -1.59
C ARG A 70 12.18 3.85 -1.67
N ARG A 71 11.97 4.66 -2.72
CA ARG A 71 12.72 5.90 -2.95
C ARG A 71 12.55 6.89 -1.81
N VAL A 72 11.31 7.10 -1.34
CA VAL A 72 10.98 8.03 -0.25
C VAL A 72 11.56 7.55 1.08
N LEU A 73 11.35 6.27 1.41
CA LEU A 73 11.73 5.71 2.69
C LEU A 73 13.23 5.38 2.77
N ARG A 74 13.98 5.55 1.68
CA ARG A 74 15.39 5.14 1.52
C ARG A 74 15.62 3.69 1.95
N ALA A 75 14.60 2.85 1.77
CA ALA A 75 14.74 1.41 1.94
C ALA A 75 15.65 0.88 0.82
N PRO A 76 16.61 -0.01 1.12
CA PRO A 76 17.43 -0.63 0.09
C PRO A 76 16.60 -1.40 -0.95
#